data_AF-A0AAP2YWC4-F1
#
_entry.id   AF-A0AAP2YWC4-F1
#
_cell.length_a   1.000
_cell.length_b   1.000
_cell.length_c   1.000
_cell.angle_alpha   90.00
_cell.angle_beta   90.00
_cell.angle_gamma   90.00
#
_symmetry.space_group_name_H-M   'P 1'
#
loop_
_entity.id
_entity.type
_entity.pdbx_description
1 polymer ?
#
loop_
_entity_poly.entity_id
_entity_poly.type
_entity_poly.pdbx_seq_one_letter_code
_entity_poly.pdbx_strand_id
1 'polypeptide(L)'
;MDRATLSTQLQQLGLSEQDARTYLAALEREDGTTTTTIADETSLDESAVDESTRRLAARGFVMFESANETGETDETERGRDHETTGPSTIYPRPPATVLESIRTTLDSLEDGFGVDAPATGSRLPFDVLETRSELLERLAASIEGATEEVALSIPASMLADLEDELRDAVQRDVLVALLVSGDEEFTADRFEEIASVARVWSRRAPVIGVADYGRGVVASNEMGTDSEVADEYGILLDYQPFAFVLMGSFFGSYWRIATQLFETEPDPLPRTYTNIRRAVFQATLRLEAGTDVHVTAEARPVGDETFDTVEGRLVDVRQSLLEPVHESFAIENALIVEREDSEGAEGERITLGGEGAFVEELQTRSIRLSALESA
;
A
#
# COMPACT_ATOMS: atom_id res chain seq x y z
N MET A 1 18.80 -11.14 -32.60
CA MET A 1 17.34 -11.25 -32.43
C MET A 1 16.73 -11.62 -33.77
N ASP A 2 15.68 -12.43 -33.77
CA ASP A 2 14.91 -12.74 -34.98
C ASP A 2 13.94 -11.58 -35.32
N ARG A 3 13.70 -11.36 -36.61
CA ARG A 3 12.73 -10.40 -37.17
C ARG A 3 11.32 -10.62 -36.62
N ALA A 4 10.95 -11.86 -36.30
CA ALA A 4 9.69 -12.17 -35.63
C ALA A 4 9.61 -11.52 -34.23
N THR A 5 10.68 -11.62 -33.44
CA THR A 5 10.75 -11.01 -32.11
C THR A 5 10.73 -9.48 -32.17
N LEU A 6 11.45 -8.89 -33.14
CA LEU A 6 11.45 -7.44 -33.36
C LEU A 6 10.07 -6.92 -33.78
N SER A 7 9.35 -7.67 -34.63
CA SER A 7 7.98 -7.33 -35.02
C SER A 7 7.02 -7.32 -33.82
N THR A 8 7.13 -8.32 -32.93
CA THR A 8 6.32 -8.36 -31.69
C THR A 8 6.58 -7.17 -30.78
N GLN A 9 7.85 -6.76 -30.62
CA GLN A 9 8.20 -5.59 -29.79
C GLN A 9 7.68 -4.28 -30.39
N LEU A 10 7.76 -4.12 -31.71
CA LEU A 10 7.19 -2.95 -32.38
C LEU A 10 5.66 -2.89 -32.23
N GLN A 11 4.98 -4.04 -32.19
CA GLN A 11 3.53 -4.09 -31.93
C GLN A 11 3.17 -3.65 -30.50
N GLN A 12 4.02 -3.96 -29.51
CA GLN A 12 3.84 -3.46 -28.15
C GLN A 12 3.97 -1.93 -28.06
N LEU A 13 4.68 -1.31 -29.01
CA LEU A 13 4.76 0.15 -29.18
C LEU A 13 3.61 0.73 -30.01
N GLY A 14 2.57 -0.05 -30.28
CA GLY A 14 1.35 0.39 -30.95
C GLY A 14 1.40 0.39 -32.48
N LEU A 15 2.40 -0.25 -33.09
CA LEU A 15 2.41 -0.49 -34.53
C LEU A 15 1.52 -1.69 -34.87
N SER A 16 0.84 -1.65 -36.02
CA SER A 16 0.20 -2.86 -36.52
C SER A 16 1.26 -3.87 -36.98
N GLU A 17 0.91 -5.14 -37.04
CA GLU A 17 1.78 -6.20 -37.60
C GLU A 17 2.26 -5.85 -39.02
N GLN A 18 1.40 -5.20 -39.80
CA GLN A 18 1.70 -4.72 -41.14
C GLN A 18 2.71 -3.56 -41.13
N ASP A 19 2.53 -2.58 -40.24
CA ASP A 19 3.46 -1.45 -40.11
C ASP A 19 4.84 -1.92 -39.61
N ALA A 20 4.87 -2.86 -38.66
CA ALA A 20 6.11 -3.43 -38.15
C ALA A 20 6.90 -4.18 -39.26
N ARG A 21 6.21 -4.96 -40.09
CA ARG A 21 6.83 -5.63 -41.26
C ARG A 21 7.36 -4.63 -42.28
N THR A 22 6.58 -3.59 -42.58
CA THR A 22 6.94 -2.53 -43.54
C THR A 22 8.18 -1.76 -43.06
N TYR A 23 8.24 -1.39 -41.79
CA TYR A 23 9.39 -0.69 -41.20
C TYR A 23 10.65 -1.55 -41.15
N LEU A 24 10.53 -2.84 -40.78
CA LEU A 24 11.67 -3.76 -40.77
C LEU A 24 12.20 -4.04 -42.18
N ALA A 25 11.33 -4.11 -43.19
CA ALA A 25 11.74 -4.23 -44.60
C ALA A 25 12.47 -2.97 -45.09
N ALA A 26 12.01 -1.79 -44.68
CA ALA A 26 12.72 -0.55 -44.97
C ALA A 26 14.08 -0.48 -44.28
N LEU A 27 14.19 -0.88 -43.00
CA LEU A 27 15.44 -0.87 -42.22
C LEU A 27 16.54 -1.76 -42.77
N GLU A 28 16.21 -2.85 -43.46
CA GLU A 28 17.21 -3.70 -44.12
C GLU A 28 17.90 -2.99 -45.30
N ARG A 29 17.39 -1.81 -45.70
CA ARG A 29 17.89 -1.00 -46.81
C ARG A 29 18.12 0.44 -46.33
N GLU A 30 19.26 0.65 -45.66
CA GLU A 30 19.64 1.93 -45.06
C GLU A 30 19.69 3.10 -46.08
N ASP A 31 19.95 2.81 -47.37
CA ASP A 31 20.10 3.80 -48.44
C ASP A 31 18.77 4.22 -49.12
N GLY A 32 17.63 3.85 -48.54
CA GLY A 32 16.30 4.17 -49.07
C GLY A 32 15.72 3.08 -49.98
N THR A 33 14.39 2.99 -50.02
CA THR A 33 13.66 1.96 -50.76
C THR A 33 12.37 2.51 -51.39
N THR A 34 11.73 1.72 -52.25
CA THR A 34 10.47 2.09 -52.92
C THR A 34 9.32 1.22 -52.43
N THR A 35 8.08 1.70 -52.56
CA THR A 35 6.85 0.96 -52.23
C THR A 35 6.84 -0.43 -52.89
N THR A 36 7.17 -0.52 -54.18
CA THR A 36 7.24 -1.78 -54.93
C THR A 36 8.25 -2.75 -54.31
N THR A 37 9.43 -2.27 -53.91
CA THR A 37 10.46 -3.11 -53.30
C THR A 37 10.03 -3.66 -51.93
N ILE A 38 9.36 -2.85 -51.11
CA ILE A 38 8.82 -3.31 -49.83
C ILE A 38 7.66 -4.29 -50.04
N ALA A 39 6.79 -4.05 -51.03
CA ALA A 39 5.66 -4.92 -51.37
C ALA A 39 6.14 -6.33 -51.76
N ASP A 40 7.16 -6.40 -52.62
CA ASP A 40 7.78 -7.66 -53.04
C ASP A 40 8.37 -8.44 -51.85
N GLU A 41 9.00 -7.75 -50.90
CA GLU A 41 9.64 -8.38 -49.74
C GLU A 41 8.65 -8.82 -48.66
N THR A 42 7.59 -8.04 -48.46
CA THR A 42 6.60 -8.27 -47.40
C THR A 42 5.40 -9.09 -47.85
N SER A 43 5.30 -9.41 -49.15
CA SER A 43 4.12 -10.04 -49.78
C SER A 43 2.82 -9.26 -49.54
N LEU A 44 2.93 -7.94 -49.38
CA LEU A 44 1.82 -7.01 -49.24
C LEU A 44 1.54 -6.32 -50.59
N ASP A 45 0.31 -5.87 -50.80
CA ASP A 45 -0.04 -5.08 -51.98
C ASP A 45 0.57 -3.67 -51.88
N GLU A 46 0.95 -3.07 -53.02
CA GLU A 46 1.56 -1.72 -53.04
C GLU A 46 0.70 -0.66 -52.34
N SER A 47 -0.64 -0.71 -52.53
CA SER A 47 -1.56 0.20 -51.83
C SER A 47 -1.52 0.05 -50.30
N ALA A 48 -1.24 -1.16 -49.82
CA ALA A 48 -1.18 -1.49 -48.41
C ALA A 48 0.16 -1.04 -47.79
N VAL A 49 1.25 -1.12 -48.57
CA VAL A 49 2.57 -0.58 -48.22
C VAL A 49 2.55 0.96 -48.19
N ASP A 50 1.94 1.60 -49.18
CA ASP A 50 1.80 3.07 -49.21
C ASP A 50 1.10 3.60 -47.96
N GLU A 51 -0.02 2.97 -47.60
CA GLU A 51 -0.79 3.38 -46.42
C GLU A 51 -0.01 3.11 -45.12
N SER A 52 0.69 1.99 -45.02
CA SER A 52 1.56 1.68 -43.88
C SER A 52 2.71 2.68 -43.77
N THR A 53 3.31 3.08 -44.90
CA THR A 53 4.40 4.04 -44.93
C THR A 53 3.93 5.43 -44.53
N ARG A 54 2.73 5.86 -44.93
CA ARG A 54 2.12 7.12 -44.45
C ARG A 54 1.91 7.10 -42.94
N ARG A 55 1.38 6.00 -42.39
CA ARG A 55 1.19 5.83 -40.94
C ARG A 55 2.51 5.81 -40.16
N LEU A 56 3.55 5.21 -40.73
CA LEU A 56 4.89 5.20 -40.16
C LEU A 56 5.54 6.59 -40.23
N ALA A 57 5.35 7.34 -41.31
CA ALA A 57 5.87 8.69 -41.46
C ALA A 57 5.22 9.66 -40.46
N ALA A 58 3.90 9.55 -40.27
CA ALA A 58 3.15 10.31 -39.26
C ALA A 58 3.63 10.04 -37.83
N ARG A 59 4.18 8.85 -37.58
CA ARG A 59 4.77 8.44 -36.28
C ARG A 59 6.28 8.65 -36.21
N GLY A 60 6.91 9.21 -37.25
CA GLY A 60 8.35 9.48 -37.29
C GLY A 60 9.24 8.26 -37.52
N PHE A 61 8.70 7.12 -37.95
CA PHE A 61 9.48 5.90 -38.21
C PHE A 61 10.14 5.90 -39.59
N VAL A 62 9.57 6.59 -40.57
CA VAL A 62 10.12 6.70 -41.93
C VAL A 62 10.04 8.15 -42.42
N MET A 63 10.86 8.48 -43.41
CA MET A 63 10.90 9.78 -44.08
C MET A 63 10.69 9.58 -45.57
N PHE A 64 10.05 10.56 -46.20
CA PHE A 64 9.99 10.64 -47.66
C PHE A 64 10.93 11.75 -48.12
N GLU A 65 11.74 11.46 -49.12
CA GLU A 65 12.40 12.51 -49.88
C GLU A 65 11.44 12.99 -50.97
N SER A 66 10.91 14.20 -50.81
CA SER A 66 10.08 14.82 -51.83
C SER A 66 10.98 15.32 -52.96
N ALA A 67 10.76 14.84 -54.18
CA ALA A 67 11.33 15.45 -55.37
C ALA A 67 10.68 16.83 -55.60
N ASN A 68 11.09 17.86 -54.84
CA ASN A 68 10.92 19.29 -55.16
C ASN A 68 11.61 20.18 -54.11
N GLU A 69 12.94 20.23 -54.14
CA GLU A 69 13.70 21.37 -53.62
C GLU A 69 14.75 21.78 -54.66
N THR A 70 14.32 22.35 -55.78
CA THR A 70 15.17 23.27 -56.56
C THR A 70 14.25 24.29 -57.21
N GLY A 71 14.43 25.56 -56.84
CA GLY A 71 13.49 26.63 -57.14
C GLY A 71 13.38 26.97 -58.62
N GLU A 72 12.19 27.44 -59.00
CA GLU A 72 11.96 28.80 -59.51
C GLU A 72 10.45 28.99 -59.61
N THR A 73 9.98 30.13 -59.10
CA THR A 73 8.62 30.65 -59.23
C THR A 73 8.21 30.76 -60.69
N ASP A 74 7.04 30.22 -61.05
CA ASP A 74 6.21 30.86 -62.06
C ASP A 74 4.72 30.73 -61.72
N GLU A 75 4.12 31.88 -61.44
CA GLU A 75 2.71 32.06 -61.07
C GLU A 75 1.82 32.04 -62.31
N THR A 76 1.59 30.90 -62.97
CA THR A 76 0.42 30.76 -63.84
C THR A 76 0.11 29.28 -64.11
N GLU A 77 -0.94 28.74 -63.48
CA GLU A 77 -2.01 27.99 -64.16
C GLU A 77 -2.94 27.34 -63.13
N ARG A 78 -4.23 27.70 -63.24
CA ARG A 78 -5.32 27.07 -62.51
C ARG A 78 -5.53 25.64 -62.99
N GLY A 79 -5.69 24.74 -62.03
CA GLY A 79 -6.57 23.58 -62.15
C GLY A 79 -6.00 22.42 -62.96
N ARG A 80 -5.45 21.45 -62.23
CA ARG A 80 -5.54 20.02 -62.56
C ARG A 80 -5.23 19.22 -61.29
N ASP A 81 -6.15 18.33 -60.94
CA ASP A 81 -5.87 17.19 -60.08
C ASP A 81 -4.71 16.41 -60.70
N HIS A 82 -3.50 16.59 -60.18
CA HIS A 82 -2.35 15.74 -60.47
C HIS A 82 -1.88 15.16 -59.15
N GLU A 83 -2.46 14.03 -58.81
CA GLU A 83 -1.84 12.96 -58.03
C GLU A 83 -0.45 12.72 -58.64
N THR A 84 0.54 13.44 -58.12
CA THR A 84 1.92 13.35 -58.59
C THR A 84 2.53 12.15 -57.89
N THR A 85 2.21 10.97 -58.42
CA THR A 85 2.84 9.69 -58.09
C THR A 85 4.24 9.67 -58.70
N GLY A 86 5.17 10.42 -58.11
CA GLY A 86 6.59 10.12 -58.22
C GLY A 86 6.96 9.03 -57.21
N PRO A 87 7.97 8.18 -57.47
CA PRO A 87 8.43 7.22 -56.47
C PRO A 87 9.08 8.01 -55.31
N SER A 88 8.30 8.28 -54.27
CA SER A 88 8.83 8.83 -53.02
C SER A 88 9.79 7.78 -52.44
N THR A 89 11.08 8.10 -52.43
CA THR A 89 12.06 7.21 -51.80
C THR A 89 11.81 7.23 -50.29
N ILE A 90 11.59 6.05 -49.72
CA ILE A 90 11.27 5.83 -48.32
C ILE A 90 12.58 5.56 -47.60
N TYR A 91 12.92 6.42 -46.65
CA TYR A 91 14.09 6.22 -45.79
C TYR A 91 13.63 5.81 -44.39
N PRO A 92 14.05 4.63 -43.89
CA PRO A 92 13.80 4.29 -42.50
C PRO A 92 14.57 5.25 -41.60
N ARG A 93 13.95 5.73 -40.51
CA ARG A 93 14.74 6.40 -39.47
C ARG A 93 15.51 5.34 -38.69
N PRO A 94 16.77 5.61 -38.31
CA PRO A 94 17.53 4.70 -37.46
C PRO A 94 16.77 4.41 -36.16
N PRO A 95 16.81 3.16 -35.65
CA PRO A 95 16.09 2.80 -34.42
C PRO A 95 16.45 3.70 -33.22
N ALA A 96 17.71 4.12 -33.11
CA ALA A 96 18.14 5.05 -32.06
C ALA A 96 17.40 6.40 -32.15
N THR A 97 17.22 6.94 -33.35
CA THR A 97 16.49 8.21 -33.57
C THR A 97 15.00 8.07 -33.27
N VAL A 98 14.40 6.93 -33.62
CA VAL A 98 13.01 6.63 -33.28
C VAL A 98 12.82 6.51 -31.77
N LEU A 99 13.72 5.81 -31.07
CA LEU A 99 13.69 5.68 -29.62
C LEU A 99 13.85 7.03 -28.90
N GLU A 100 14.76 7.89 -29.38
CA GLU A 100 14.90 9.25 -28.85
C GLU A 100 13.63 10.08 -29.06
N SER A 101 12.96 9.94 -30.21
CA SER A 101 11.67 10.62 -30.45
C SER A 101 10.56 10.10 -29.53
N ILE A 102 10.54 8.80 -29.24
CA ILE A 102 9.58 8.20 -28.30
C ILE A 102 9.85 8.72 -26.89
N ARG A 103 11.11 8.71 -26.43
CA ARG A 103 11.53 9.28 -25.14
C ARG A 103 11.14 10.74 -25.02
N THR A 104 11.48 11.55 -26.00
CA THR A 104 11.10 12.98 -26.04
C THR A 104 9.59 13.17 -25.97
N THR A 105 8.81 12.29 -26.59
CA THR A 105 7.34 12.33 -26.54
C THR A 105 6.82 11.91 -25.17
N LEU A 106 7.44 10.92 -24.52
CA LEU A 106 7.14 10.52 -23.15
C LEU A 106 7.48 11.63 -22.16
N ASP A 107 8.67 12.22 -22.26
CA ASP A 107 9.10 13.36 -21.43
C ASP A 107 8.15 14.57 -21.63
N SER A 108 7.76 14.84 -22.88
CA SER A 108 6.77 15.90 -23.18
C SER A 108 5.36 15.57 -22.69
N LEU A 109 4.99 14.29 -22.61
CA LEU A 109 3.74 13.85 -22.00
C LEU A 109 3.82 14.03 -20.48
N GLU A 110 4.92 13.63 -19.83
CA GLU A 110 5.19 13.87 -18.41
C GLU A 110 5.09 15.35 -18.06
N ASP A 111 5.76 16.21 -18.84
CA ASP A 111 5.69 17.67 -18.66
C ASP A 111 4.28 18.23 -18.96
N GLY A 112 3.61 17.69 -19.98
CA GLY A 112 2.26 18.09 -20.41
C GLY A 112 1.15 17.63 -19.45
N PHE A 113 1.39 16.55 -18.70
CA PHE A 113 0.51 16.14 -17.61
C PHE A 113 0.50 17.15 -16.47
N GLY A 114 1.50 18.05 -16.36
CA GLY A 114 1.44 19.34 -15.67
C GLY A 114 0.92 19.37 -14.22
N VAL A 115 0.79 18.22 -13.56
CA VAL A 115 0.11 18.08 -12.27
C VAL A 115 0.64 16.81 -11.60
N ASP A 116 0.88 16.90 -10.28
CA ASP A 116 0.71 15.77 -9.37
C ASP A 116 -0.47 14.93 -9.87
N ALA A 117 -0.22 13.70 -10.33
CA ALA A 117 -1.29 12.85 -10.84
C ALA A 117 -2.45 12.92 -9.84
N PRO A 118 -3.67 13.33 -10.25
CA PRO A 118 -4.80 13.23 -9.34
C PRO A 118 -4.84 11.76 -8.95
N ALA A 119 -4.78 11.48 -7.64
CA ALA A 119 -5.02 10.16 -7.09
C ALA A 119 -6.43 9.74 -7.54
N THR A 120 -6.52 9.16 -8.72
CA THR A 120 -7.75 8.66 -9.28
C THR A 120 -7.39 7.37 -9.98
N GLY A 121 -7.30 6.35 -9.13
CA GLY A 121 -7.73 5.00 -9.46
C GLY A 121 -6.92 4.31 -10.54
N SER A 122 -5.69 3.88 -10.19
CA SER A 122 -5.39 2.48 -10.48
C SER A 122 -6.43 1.63 -9.73
N ARG A 123 -7.06 0.72 -10.46
CA ARG A 123 -8.26 -0.07 -10.09
C ARG A 123 -8.00 -1.13 -9.01
N LEU A 124 -7.01 -0.94 -8.16
CA LEU A 124 -6.60 -1.82 -7.10
C LEU A 124 -6.21 -0.93 -5.90
N PRO A 125 -6.78 -1.13 -4.70
CA PRO A 125 -6.51 -0.28 -3.54
C PRO A 125 -5.15 -0.61 -2.89
N PHE A 126 -4.16 -0.95 -3.72
CA PHE A 126 -2.84 -1.35 -3.27
C PHE A 126 -1.72 -0.82 -4.16
N ASP A 127 -0.61 -0.47 -3.52
CA ASP A 127 0.66 -0.18 -4.16
C ASP A 127 1.59 -1.37 -3.98
N VAL A 128 2.35 -1.69 -5.04
CA VAL A 128 3.42 -2.68 -4.97
C VAL A 128 4.70 -1.95 -4.56
N LEU A 129 5.42 -2.52 -3.60
CA LEU A 129 6.72 -2.03 -3.12
C LEU A 129 7.79 -2.96 -3.67
N GLU A 130 8.74 -2.42 -4.42
CA GLU A 130 9.74 -3.22 -5.14
C GLU A 130 11.05 -3.34 -4.35
N THR A 131 11.28 -2.43 -3.40
CA THR A 131 12.53 -2.35 -2.65
C THR A 131 12.33 -2.29 -1.14
N ARG A 132 13.33 -2.76 -0.39
CA ARG A 132 13.38 -2.65 1.09
C ARG A 132 13.26 -1.19 1.55
N SER A 133 13.88 -0.26 0.83
CA SER A 133 13.82 1.17 1.16
C SER A 133 12.38 1.71 1.06
N GLU A 134 11.66 1.39 -0.01
CA GLU A 134 10.25 1.75 -0.12
C GLU A 134 9.40 1.11 0.98
N LEU A 135 9.67 -0.15 1.32
CA LEU A 135 9.00 -0.82 2.44
C LEU A 135 9.20 -0.07 3.76
N LEU A 136 10.44 0.31 4.08
CA LEU A 136 10.75 1.10 5.27
C LEU A 136 10.06 2.47 5.25
N GLU A 137 10.16 3.19 4.13
CA GLU A 137 9.52 4.50 3.97
C GLU A 137 8.00 4.42 4.17
N ARG A 138 7.33 3.39 3.64
CA ARG A 138 5.88 3.20 3.82
C ARG A 138 5.52 2.79 5.24
N LEU A 139 6.33 1.99 5.92
CA LEU A 139 6.12 1.64 7.32
C LEU A 139 6.30 2.86 8.23
N ALA A 140 7.41 3.59 8.09
CA ALA A 140 7.71 4.81 8.82
C ALA A 140 6.56 5.83 8.68
N ALA A 141 6.14 6.12 7.44
CA ALA A 141 5.02 7.03 7.19
C ALA A 141 3.69 6.53 7.80
N SER A 142 3.47 5.22 7.89
CA SER A 142 2.27 4.66 8.53
C SER A 142 2.31 4.79 10.05
N ILE A 143 3.49 4.62 10.67
CA ILE A 143 3.70 4.81 12.12
C ILE A 143 3.58 6.29 12.49
N GLU A 144 4.20 7.17 11.71
CA GLU A 144 4.12 8.62 11.88
C GLU A 144 2.66 9.11 11.81
N GLY A 145 1.89 8.61 10.85
CA GLY A 145 0.48 8.96 10.66
C GLY A 145 -0.47 8.37 11.70
N ALA A 146 -0.05 7.38 12.48
CA ALA A 146 -0.93 6.68 13.42
C ALA A 146 -1.38 7.58 14.58
N THR A 147 -2.63 7.43 15.01
CA THR A 147 -3.22 8.22 16.10
C THR A 147 -3.74 7.38 17.26
N GLU A 148 -4.08 6.11 17.06
CA GLU A 148 -4.70 5.24 18.07
C GLU A 148 -3.88 3.97 18.31
N GLU A 149 -3.54 3.22 17.25
CA GLU A 149 -2.80 1.97 17.38
C GLU A 149 -1.93 1.60 16.17
N VAL A 150 -0.81 0.94 16.46
CA VAL A 150 0.11 0.33 15.48
C VAL A 150 0.33 -1.13 15.87
N ALA A 151 0.08 -2.05 14.94
CA ALA A 151 0.51 -3.43 15.03
C ALA A 151 1.61 -3.69 14.00
N LEU A 152 2.79 -4.07 14.47
CA LEU A 152 3.98 -4.19 13.64
C LEU A 152 4.69 -5.52 13.87
N SER A 153 4.84 -6.33 12.83
CA SER A 153 5.71 -7.50 12.76
C SER A 153 6.86 -7.18 11.82
N ILE A 154 8.09 -7.20 12.33
CA ILE A 154 9.30 -6.92 11.53
C ILE A 154 10.42 -7.90 11.88
N PRO A 155 11.35 -8.17 10.95
CA PRO A 155 12.63 -8.77 11.30
C PRO A 155 13.46 -7.81 12.15
N ALA A 156 14.30 -8.38 13.02
CA ALA A 156 15.21 -7.64 13.89
C ALA A 156 16.07 -6.60 13.16
N SER A 157 16.49 -6.91 11.92
CA SER A 157 17.27 -6.03 11.06
C SER A 157 16.58 -4.72 10.68
N MET A 158 15.25 -4.61 10.77
CA MET A 158 14.50 -3.38 10.48
C MET A 158 14.25 -2.53 11.74
N LEU A 159 14.52 -3.05 12.94
CA LEU A 159 14.16 -2.38 14.19
C LEU A 159 14.88 -1.04 14.36
N ALA A 160 16.17 -0.98 14.02
CA ALA A 160 16.96 0.24 14.13
C ALA A 160 16.51 1.33 13.13
N ASP A 161 16.01 0.92 11.96
CA ASP A 161 15.56 1.84 10.90
C ASP A 161 14.21 2.51 11.23
N LEU A 162 13.43 1.94 12.16
CA LEU A 162 12.09 2.42 12.55
C LEU A 162 12.02 2.91 14.01
N GLU A 163 13.17 2.98 14.69
CA GLU A 163 13.22 3.21 16.13
C GLU A 163 12.67 4.59 16.52
N ASP A 164 13.01 5.61 15.73
CA ASP A 164 12.62 7.00 16.01
C ASP A 164 11.12 7.19 15.82
N GLU A 165 10.54 6.64 14.74
CA GLU A 165 9.10 6.70 14.48
C GLU A 165 8.29 5.94 15.54
N LEU A 166 8.79 4.78 15.98
CA LEU A 166 8.16 4.00 17.05
C LEU A 166 8.21 4.76 18.38
N ARG A 167 9.35 5.37 18.71
CA ARG A 167 9.50 6.21 19.91
C ARG A 167 8.52 7.38 19.88
N ASP A 168 8.42 8.06 18.75
CA ASP A 168 7.49 9.18 18.57
C ASP A 168 6.02 8.74 18.66
N ALA A 169 5.68 7.55 18.18
CA ALA A 169 4.34 6.98 18.33
C ALA A 169 4.00 6.73 19.81
N VAL A 170 4.90 6.10 20.57
CA VAL A 170 4.70 5.88 22.02
C VAL A 170 4.56 7.20 22.78
N GLN A 171 5.39 8.20 22.47
CA GLN A 171 5.30 9.53 23.10
C GLN A 171 4.01 10.27 22.78
N ARG A 172 3.42 10.03 21.60
CA ARG A 172 2.09 10.52 21.19
C ARG A 172 0.96 9.67 21.75
N ASP A 173 1.25 8.79 22.70
CA ASP A 173 0.26 7.94 23.34
C ASP A 173 -0.38 6.92 22.34
N VAL A 174 0.29 6.52 21.26
CA VAL A 174 -0.23 5.48 20.35
C VAL A 174 0.03 4.10 20.95
N LEU A 175 -0.96 3.19 20.90
CA LEU A 175 -0.77 1.80 21.32
C LEU A 175 0.11 1.07 20.31
N VAL A 176 1.34 0.71 20.68
CA VAL A 176 2.28 0.01 19.80
C VAL A 176 2.43 -1.46 20.23
N ALA A 177 1.89 -2.37 19.42
CA ALA A 177 2.06 -3.81 19.55
C ALA A 177 3.16 -4.29 18.58
N LEU A 178 4.37 -4.51 19.11
CA LEU A 178 5.56 -4.80 18.32
C LEU A 178 5.96 -6.27 18.41
N LEU A 179 6.08 -6.95 17.28
CA LEU A 179 6.62 -8.29 17.15
C LEU A 179 7.95 -8.22 16.39
N VAL A 180 9.03 -8.62 17.04
CA VAL A 180 10.35 -8.73 16.42
C VAL A 180 10.70 -10.19 16.16
N SER A 181 11.01 -10.49 14.91
CA SER A 181 11.34 -11.84 14.44
C SER A 181 12.82 -11.96 14.08
N GLY A 182 13.43 -13.10 14.37
CA GLY A 182 14.84 -13.36 14.07
C GLY A 182 15.58 -14.08 15.19
N ASP A 183 16.84 -14.42 14.94
CA ASP A 183 17.68 -15.19 15.88
C ASP A 183 18.37 -14.31 16.94
N GLU A 184 18.11 -13.00 16.93
CA GLU A 184 18.67 -12.05 17.89
C GLU A 184 18.03 -12.21 19.27
N GLU A 185 18.86 -12.19 20.31
CA GLU A 185 18.41 -12.18 21.69
C GLU A 185 18.18 -10.73 22.15
N PHE A 186 16.97 -10.46 22.63
CA PHE A 186 16.57 -9.17 23.16
C PHE A 186 16.29 -9.24 24.66
N THR A 187 16.50 -8.10 25.32
CA THR A 187 16.06 -7.86 26.71
C THR A 187 14.92 -6.84 26.71
N ALA A 188 14.14 -6.81 27.79
CA ALA A 188 12.94 -5.98 27.89
C ALA A 188 13.23 -4.47 27.74
N ASP A 189 14.38 -4.00 28.24
CA ASP A 189 14.83 -2.61 28.15
C ASP A 189 14.98 -2.10 26.70
N ARG A 190 15.17 -3.00 25.73
CA ARG A 190 15.22 -2.61 24.31
C ARG A 190 13.92 -2.00 23.82
N PHE A 191 12.79 -2.33 24.46
CA PHE A 191 11.45 -1.97 24.00
C PHE A 191 10.79 -0.85 24.79
N GLU A 192 11.40 -0.43 25.91
CA GLU A 192 10.80 0.50 26.89
C GLU A 192 10.31 1.81 26.27
N GLU A 193 11.06 2.35 25.30
CA GLU A 193 10.72 3.62 24.67
C GLU A 193 9.97 3.49 23.34
N ILE A 194 9.85 2.29 22.79
CA ILE A 194 9.42 2.07 21.38
C ILE A 194 8.20 1.16 21.23
N ALA A 195 7.72 0.55 22.30
CA ALA A 195 6.53 -0.29 22.27
C ALA A 195 5.67 -0.06 23.51
N SER A 196 4.36 -0.33 23.40
CA SER A 196 3.50 -0.52 24.57
C SER A 196 3.56 -1.96 25.06
N VAL A 197 3.68 -2.90 24.12
CA VAL A 197 3.90 -4.31 24.37
C VAL A 197 4.77 -4.87 23.24
N ALA A 198 5.79 -5.65 23.60
CA ALA A 198 6.66 -6.29 22.63
C ALA A 198 6.73 -7.81 22.83
N ARG A 199 6.68 -8.52 21.70
CA ARG A 199 6.91 -9.96 21.63
C ARG A 199 8.07 -10.27 20.71
N VAL A 200 8.78 -11.34 21.02
CA VAL A 200 9.89 -11.84 20.21
C VAL A 200 9.59 -13.24 19.70
N TRP A 201 10.05 -13.53 18.49
CA TRP A 201 9.94 -14.86 17.91
C TRP A 201 11.24 -15.27 17.21
N SER A 202 11.83 -16.38 17.66
CA SER A 202 13.11 -16.91 17.14
C SER A 202 13.00 -17.59 15.77
N ARG A 203 11.98 -17.24 14.98
CA ARG A 203 11.76 -17.72 13.62
C ARG A 203 11.36 -16.56 12.73
N ARG A 204 11.43 -16.75 11.43
CA ARG A 204 11.01 -15.76 10.44
C ARG A 204 9.49 -15.54 10.48
N ALA A 205 9.08 -14.28 10.56
CA ALA A 205 7.72 -13.82 10.32
C ALA A 205 7.69 -12.89 9.10
N PRO A 206 6.57 -12.83 8.36
CA PRO A 206 6.39 -11.77 7.36
C PRO A 206 6.45 -10.40 8.00
N VAL A 207 6.82 -9.40 7.21
CA VAL A 207 6.64 -8.01 7.58
C VAL A 207 5.16 -7.68 7.50
N ILE A 208 4.57 -7.23 8.58
CA ILE A 208 3.17 -6.78 8.65
C ILE A 208 3.16 -5.46 9.42
N GLY A 209 2.63 -4.39 8.83
CA GLY A 209 2.39 -3.14 9.54
C GLY A 209 0.95 -2.71 9.36
N VAL A 210 0.22 -2.45 10.43
CA VAL A 210 -1.14 -1.91 10.35
C VAL A 210 -1.27 -0.74 11.32
N ALA A 211 -1.80 0.38 10.83
CA ALA A 211 -2.07 1.58 11.64
C ALA A 211 -3.56 1.93 11.58
N ASP A 212 -4.16 2.19 12.74
CA ASP A 212 -5.54 2.67 12.95
C ASP A 212 -6.65 1.96 12.14
N TYR A 213 -6.45 0.68 11.80
CA TYR A 213 -7.31 -0.10 10.90
C TYR A 213 -7.52 0.50 9.50
N GLY A 214 -6.78 1.55 9.11
CA GLY A 214 -6.96 2.24 7.83
C GLY A 214 -6.02 1.70 6.75
N ARG A 215 -4.74 1.55 7.11
CA ARG A 215 -3.65 1.26 6.17
C ARG A 215 -2.86 0.04 6.63
N GLY A 216 -2.56 -0.86 5.70
CA GLY A 216 -1.83 -2.10 5.97
C GLY A 216 -0.68 -2.30 5.00
N VAL A 217 0.48 -2.72 5.48
CA VAL A 217 1.65 -3.12 4.71
C VAL A 217 1.90 -4.59 4.97
N VAL A 218 2.16 -5.36 3.92
CA VAL A 218 2.60 -6.75 4.04
C VAL A 218 3.74 -7.02 3.06
N ALA A 219 4.80 -7.68 3.54
CA ALA A 219 5.91 -8.14 2.71
C ALA A 219 6.49 -9.45 3.26
N SER A 220 7.28 -10.15 2.44
CA SER A 220 8.03 -11.32 2.88
C SER A 220 9.10 -10.94 3.91
N ASN A 221 9.58 -11.93 4.65
CA ASN A 221 10.69 -11.73 5.59
C ASN A 221 11.98 -11.38 4.84
N GLU A 222 12.17 -12.01 3.68
CA GLU A 222 13.30 -11.85 2.78
C GLU A 222 13.46 -10.39 2.34
N MET A 223 12.37 -9.75 1.91
CA MET A 223 12.39 -8.33 1.53
C MET A 223 12.80 -7.40 2.70
N GLY A 224 12.44 -7.74 3.93
CA GLY A 224 12.82 -6.97 5.12
C GLY A 224 14.25 -7.20 5.60
N THR A 225 14.83 -8.36 5.28
CA THR A 225 16.16 -8.79 5.77
C THR A 225 17.28 -8.55 4.76
N ASP A 226 17.01 -8.65 3.46
CA ASP A 226 18.02 -8.57 2.41
C ASP A 226 17.56 -7.64 1.28
N SER A 227 18.36 -6.60 1.02
CA SER A 227 18.09 -5.57 0.01
C SER A 227 18.35 -6.01 -1.43
N GLU A 228 19.00 -7.16 -1.65
CA GLU A 228 19.42 -7.63 -2.99
C GLU A 228 18.57 -8.80 -3.51
N VAL A 229 17.53 -9.22 -2.78
CA VAL A 229 16.65 -10.30 -3.22
C VAL A 229 15.76 -9.82 -4.36
N ALA A 230 16.10 -10.24 -5.58
CA ALA A 230 15.25 -10.05 -6.75
C ALA A 230 13.95 -10.86 -6.62
N ASP A 231 12.87 -10.35 -7.22
CA ASP A 231 11.55 -10.99 -7.33
C ASP A 231 10.72 -11.07 -6.02
N GLU A 232 11.11 -10.36 -4.96
CA GLU A 232 10.28 -10.16 -3.77
C GLU A 232 9.54 -8.82 -3.83
N TYR A 233 8.27 -8.82 -3.44
CA TYR A 233 7.42 -7.62 -3.49
C TYR A 233 6.66 -7.42 -2.18
N GLY A 234 6.59 -6.17 -1.74
CA GLY A 234 5.71 -5.72 -0.69
C GLY A 234 4.40 -5.20 -1.27
N ILE A 235 3.35 -5.22 -0.47
CA ILE A 235 2.05 -4.68 -0.83
C ILE A 235 1.64 -3.71 0.27
N LEU A 236 1.44 -2.46 -0.11
CA LEU A 236 0.73 -1.50 0.70
C LEU A 236 -0.74 -1.51 0.29
N LEU A 237 -1.65 -1.55 1.26
CA LEU A 237 -3.10 -1.51 1.09
C LEU A 237 -3.66 -0.31 1.82
N ASP A 238 -4.36 0.56 1.09
CA ASP A 238 -5.11 1.69 1.65
C ASP A 238 -6.62 1.38 1.56
N TYR A 239 -7.04 0.38 2.35
CA TYR A 239 -8.41 -0.11 2.38
C TYR A 239 -8.74 -0.74 3.72
N GLN A 240 -9.60 -0.06 4.48
CA GLN A 240 -9.92 -0.41 5.87
C GLN A 240 -10.35 -1.89 6.07
N PRO A 241 -11.22 -2.51 5.24
CA PRO A 241 -11.54 -3.93 5.41
C PRO A 241 -10.33 -4.87 5.27
N PHE A 242 -9.34 -4.53 4.44
CA PHE A 242 -8.11 -5.33 4.32
C PHE A 242 -7.18 -5.11 5.51
N ALA A 243 -7.02 -3.87 5.97
CA ALA A 243 -6.26 -3.57 7.18
C ALA A 243 -6.81 -4.33 8.40
N PHE A 244 -8.14 -4.44 8.54
CA PHE A 244 -8.77 -5.26 9.57
C PHE A 244 -8.43 -6.76 9.46
N VAL A 245 -8.43 -7.31 8.24
CA VAL A 245 -8.02 -8.72 8.01
C VAL A 245 -6.54 -8.93 8.32
N LEU A 246 -5.67 -8.00 7.93
CA LEU A 246 -4.24 -8.05 8.26
C LEU A 246 -4.01 -7.97 9.77
N MET A 247 -4.74 -7.10 10.46
CA MET A 247 -4.72 -6.99 11.93
C MET A 247 -5.14 -8.31 12.60
N GLY A 248 -6.22 -8.92 12.12
CA GLY A 248 -6.67 -10.23 12.58
C GLY A 248 -5.66 -11.35 12.30
N SER A 249 -4.98 -11.29 11.15
CA SER A 249 -3.90 -12.23 10.82
C SER A 249 -2.69 -12.06 11.75
N PHE A 250 -2.29 -10.82 12.03
CA PHE A 250 -1.22 -10.48 12.96
C PHE A 250 -1.49 -11.07 14.36
N PHE A 251 -2.63 -10.71 14.98
CA PHE A 251 -2.96 -11.18 16.32
C PHE A 251 -3.28 -12.68 16.36
N GLY A 252 -4.00 -13.19 15.37
CA GLY A 252 -4.44 -14.58 15.31
C GLY A 252 -3.32 -15.57 15.06
N SER A 253 -2.32 -15.20 14.24
CA SER A 253 -1.32 -16.13 13.71
C SER A 253 0.07 -15.94 14.31
N TYR A 254 0.53 -14.68 14.42
CA TYR A 254 1.94 -14.39 14.76
C TYR A 254 2.10 -13.92 16.21
N TRP A 255 1.27 -12.99 16.66
CA TRP A 255 1.30 -12.48 18.03
C TRP A 255 1.15 -13.60 19.07
N ARG A 256 0.17 -14.48 18.84
CA ARG A 256 -0.18 -15.60 19.74
C ARG A 256 0.97 -16.60 19.95
N ILE A 257 1.81 -16.81 18.93
CA ILE A 257 2.89 -17.80 18.98
C ILE A 257 4.24 -17.19 19.41
N ALA A 258 4.33 -15.86 19.45
CA ALA A 258 5.50 -15.12 19.90
C ALA A 258 5.52 -15.01 21.43
N THR A 259 6.71 -14.91 22.00
CA THR A 259 6.92 -14.82 23.45
C THR A 259 6.87 -13.35 23.88
N GLN A 260 6.01 -13.04 24.86
CA GLN A 260 5.99 -11.71 25.47
C GLN A 260 7.30 -11.44 26.21
N LEU A 261 7.93 -10.31 25.88
CA LEU A 261 9.21 -9.89 26.44
C LEU A 261 9.12 -8.54 27.17
N PHE A 262 8.19 -7.68 26.76
CA PHE A 262 7.99 -6.37 27.34
C PHE A 262 6.51 -5.97 27.35
N GLU A 263 6.11 -5.24 28.39
CA GLU A 263 4.88 -4.48 28.50
C GLU A 263 5.17 -3.18 29.28
N THR A 264 4.46 -2.11 28.95
CA THR A 264 4.62 -0.81 29.61
C THR A 264 3.89 -0.74 30.96
N GLU A 265 4.25 0.23 31.79
CA GLU A 265 3.52 0.55 33.01
C GLU A 265 2.15 1.20 32.68
N PRO A 266 1.13 1.00 33.53
CA PRO A 266 -0.19 1.55 33.27
C PRO A 266 -0.23 3.09 33.40
N ASP A 267 -0.91 3.74 32.45
CA ASP A 267 -1.08 5.19 32.37
C ASP A 267 -1.66 5.75 33.68
N PRO A 268 -1.25 6.94 34.15
CA PRO A 268 -1.78 7.54 35.37
C PRO A 268 -3.29 7.81 35.26
N LEU A 269 -4.04 7.45 36.30
CA LEU A 269 -5.48 7.68 36.39
C LEU A 269 -5.81 9.08 36.98
N PRO A 270 -6.91 9.72 36.57
CA PRO A 270 -7.88 9.26 35.57
C PRO A 270 -7.40 9.52 34.13
N ARG A 271 -7.75 8.63 33.20
CA ARG A 271 -7.39 8.74 31.77
C ARG A 271 -8.59 8.36 30.89
N THR A 272 -8.73 9.05 29.76
CA THR A 272 -9.76 8.78 28.75
C THR A 272 -9.12 8.21 27.49
N TYR A 273 -9.79 7.22 26.90
CA TYR A 273 -9.39 6.50 25.70
C TYR A 273 -10.54 6.49 24.70
N THR A 274 -10.20 6.69 23.43
CA THR A 274 -11.12 6.63 22.27
C THR A 274 -11.06 5.27 21.59
N ASN A 275 -9.91 4.60 21.64
CA ASN A 275 -9.72 3.23 21.18
C ASN A 275 -9.97 2.20 22.30
N ILE A 276 -10.88 1.24 22.04
CA ILE A 276 -11.24 0.16 22.98
C ILE A 276 -10.05 -0.75 23.33
N ARG A 277 -9.20 -1.08 22.36
CA ARG A 277 -8.08 -2.01 22.55
C ARG A 277 -7.08 -1.39 23.51
N ARG A 278 -6.81 -0.09 23.39
CA ARG A 278 -5.98 0.64 24.36
C ARG A 278 -6.63 0.72 25.74
N ALA A 279 -7.94 1.00 25.82
CA ALA A 279 -8.65 1.02 27.08
C ALA A 279 -8.58 -0.34 27.80
N VAL A 280 -8.80 -1.43 27.06
CA VAL A 280 -8.71 -2.81 27.53
C VAL A 280 -7.28 -3.18 27.93
N PHE A 281 -6.27 -2.80 27.15
CA PHE A 281 -4.86 -2.98 27.49
C PHE A 281 -4.53 -2.32 28.83
N GLN A 282 -4.88 -1.05 29.00
CA GLN A 282 -4.63 -0.30 30.24
C GLN A 282 -5.43 -0.84 31.43
N ALA A 283 -6.66 -1.28 31.20
CA ALA A 283 -7.47 -1.96 32.20
C ALA A 283 -6.85 -3.28 32.65
N THR A 284 -6.27 -4.06 31.72
CA THR A 284 -5.59 -5.33 32.01
C THR A 284 -4.40 -5.12 32.93
N LEU A 285 -3.49 -4.20 32.58
CA LEU A 285 -2.34 -3.84 33.41
C LEU A 285 -2.75 -3.43 34.84
N ARG A 286 -3.87 -2.73 34.99
CA ARG A 286 -4.40 -2.30 36.29
C ARG A 286 -4.97 -3.45 37.12
N LEU A 287 -5.72 -4.35 36.49
CA LEU A 287 -6.28 -5.53 37.16
C LEU A 287 -5.17 -6.47 37.64
N GLU A 288 -4.12 -6.66 36.83
CA GLU A 288 -2.95 -7.46 37.23
C GLU A 288 -2.16 -6.83 38.37
N ALA A 289 -2.07 -5.49 38.40
CA ALA A 289 -1.54 -4.74 39.53
C ALA A 289 -2.45 -4.74 40.78
N GLY A 290 -3.64 -5.37 40.71
CA GLY A 290 -4.62 -5.42 41.81
C GLY A 290 -5.25 -4.06 42.13
N THR A 291 -5.33 -3.16 41.15
CA THR A 291 -5.97 -1.84 41.32
C THR A 291 -7.44 -1.91 40.94
N ASP A 292 -8.33 -1.52 41.85
CA ASP A 292 -9.75 -1.36 41.54
C ASP A 292 -9.97 -0.14 40.64
N VAL A 293 -10.69 -0.35 39.53
CA VAL A 293 -10.93 0.66 38.49
C VAL A 293 -12.43 0.91 38.34
N HIS A 294 -12.80 2.19 38.30
CA HIS A 294 -14.11 2.67 37.89
C HIS A 294 -14.08 3.05 36.40
N VAL A 295 -15.13 2.69 35.67
CA VAL A 295 -15.31 2.94 34.24
C VAL A 295 -16.48 3.90 34.06
N THR A 296 -16.25 5.00 33.35
CA THR A 296 -17.30 5.85 32.79
C THR A 296 -17.16 5.81 31.27
N ALA A 297 -18.19 5.35 30.55
CA ALA A 297 -18.15 5.21 29.10
C ALA A 297 -19.33 5.92 28.43
N GLU A 298 -19.09 6.53 27.27
CA GLU A 298 -20.16 6.88 26.34
C GLU A 298 -20.42 5.68 25.46
N ALA A 299 -21.58 5.04 25.65
CA ALA A 299 -21.92 3.75 25.08
C ALA A 299 -23.33 3.74 24.51
N ARG A 300 -23.58 2.85 23.55
CA ARG A 300 -24.91 2.62 22.96
C ARG A 300 -25.14 1.11 22.78
N PRO A 301 -26.39 0.63 22.84
CA PRO A 301 -26.70 -0.72 22.38
C PRO A 301 -26.24 -0.94 20.94
N VAL A 302 -25.71 -2.14 20.65
CA VAL A 302 -25.31 -2.48 19.28
C VAL A 302 -26.52 -2.42 18.35
N GLY A 303 -26.43 -1.60 17.30
CA GLY A 303 -27.51 -1.37 16.33
C GLY A 303 -28.42 -0.17 16.64
N ASP A 304 -28.21 0.51 17.76
CA ASP A 304 -28.90 1.77 18.08
C ASP A 304 -28.07 3.00 17.64
N GLU A 305 -28.65 4.19 17.58
CA GLU A 305 -27.97 5.42 17.14
C GLU A 305 -27.54 6.33 18.30
N THR A 306 -28.20 6.23 19.45
CA THR A 306 -28.02 7.19 20.56
C THR A 306 -27.01 6.67 21.58
N PHE A 307 -26.04 7.52 21.95
CA PHE A 307 -25.09 7.24 23.03
C PHE A 307 -25.61 7.78 24.36
N ASP A 308 -25.52 6.95 25.39
CA ASP A 308 -25.78 7.28 26.79
C ASP A 308 -24.52 7.08 27.64
N THR A 309 -24.52 7.62 28.85
CA THR A 309 -23.42 7.41 29.80
C THR A 309 -23.67 6.14 30.60
N VAL A 310 -22.65 5.30 30.67
CA VAL A 310 -22.63 4.06 31.45
C VAL A 310 -21.51 4.13 32.45
N GLU A 311 -21.82 3.86 33.72
CA GLU A 311 -20.87 3.90 34.83
C GLU A 311 -20.90 2.61 35.61
N GLY A 312 -19.73 2.20 36.09
CA GLY A 312 -19.61 1.00 36.89
C GLY A 312 -18.20 0.59 37.23
N ARG A 313 -18.11 -0.45 38.05
CA ARG A 313 -16.83 -1.03 38.47
C ARG A 313 -16.33 -2.01 37.40
N LEU A 314 -15.07 -1.89 37.01
CA LEU A 314 -14.43 -2.89 36.17
C LEU A 314 -14.27 -4.20 36.95
N VAL A 315 -14.78 -5.30 36.41
CA VAL A 315 -14.68 -6.61 37.07
C VAL A 315 -13.85 -7.63 36.30
N ASP A 316 -13.75 -7.49 34.98
CA ASP A 316 -13.00 -8.41 34.11
C ASP A 316 -12.76 -7.78 32.73
N VAL A 317 -11.92 -8.40 31.91
CA VAL A 317 -11.58 -7.96 30.55
C VAL A 317 -11.49 -9.14 29.56
N ARG A 318 -11.73 -8.86 28.28
CA ARG A 318 -11.46 -9.78 27.16
C ARG A 318 -10.38 -9.17 26.28
N GLN A 319 -9.23 -9.85 26.16
CA GLN A 319 -8.05 -9.31 25.50
C GLN A 319 -7.07 -10.41 25.05
N SER A 320 -6.16 -10.09 24.13
CA SER A 320 -5.07 -10.98 23.67
C SER A 320 -3.72 -10.35 23.42
N LEU A 321 -3.55 -9.10 23.84
CA LEU A 321 -2.25 -8.41 23.79
C LEU A 321 -1.28 -8.97 24.83
N LEU A 322 -1.76 -9.13 26.07
CA LEU A 322 -0.97 -9.54 27.24
C LEU A 322 -1.20 -11.01 27.61
N GLU A 323 -0.24 -11.63 28.29
CA GLU A 323 -0.47 -12.89 29.00
C GLU A 323 -0.93 -12.62 30.45
N PRO A 324 -1.97 -13.29 30.96
CA PRO A 324 -2.76 -14.34 30.30
C PRO A 324 -3.81 -13.80 29.31
N VAL A 325 -4.01 -14.55 28.23
CA VAL A 325 -5.00 -14.24 27.21
C VAL A 325 -6.41 -14.63 27.70
N HIS A 326 -7.40 -13.77 27.45
CA HIS A 326 -8.79 -13.93 27.90
C HIS A 326 -9.82 -13.98 26.75
N GLU A 327 -9.35 -13.90 25.50
CA GLU A 327 -10.18 -13.90 24.30
C GLU A 327 -10.78 -15.27 23.94
N SER A 328 -11.91 -15.22 23.25
CA SER A 328 -12.55 -16.32 22.52
C SER A 328 -12.17 -16.31 21.03
N PHE A 329 -11.80 -15.14 20.48
CA PHE A 329 -11.33 -14.97 19.10
C PHE A 329 -10.29 -13.82 18.98
N ALA A 330 -9.44 -13.88 17.95
CA ALA A 330 -8.16 -13.15 17.84
C ALA A 330 -8.17 -11.61 17.98
N ILE A 331 -9.33 -10.97 17.93
CA ILE A 331 -9.46 -9.51 17.95
C ILE A 331 -10.47 -9.04 19.00
N GLU A 332 -10.89 -9.93 19.90
CA GLU A 332 -11.85 -9.61 20.98
C GLU A 332 -11.21 -8.63 21.96
N ASN A 333 -11.86 -7.47 22.14
CA ASN A 333 -11.45 -6.45 23.09
C ASN A 333 -12.71 -5.91 23.78
N ALA A 334 -12.92 -6.32 25.03
CA ALA A 334 -14.07 -5.90 25.79
C ALA A 334 -13.74 -5.62 27.25
N LEU A 335 -14.41 -4.62 27.82
CA LEU A 335 -14.46 -4.39 29.27
C LEU A 335 -15.72 -5.02 29.82
N ILE A 336 -15.62 -5.72 30.95
CA ILE A 336 -16.76 -6.28 31.67
C ILE A 336 -16.96 -5.43 32.92
N VAL A 337 -18.10 -4.75 32.97
CA VAL A 337 -18.40 -3.72 33.98
C VAL A 337 -19.63 -4.14 34.78
N GLU A 338 -19.55 -4.02 36.11
CA GLU A 338 -20.68 -4.16 37.01
C GLU A 338 -21.34 -2.78 37.19
N ARG A 339 -22.57 -2.64 36.67
CA ARG A 339 -23.28 -1.37 36.54
C ARG A 339 -23.86 -0.89 37.87
N GLU A 340 -23.67 0.39 38.19
CA GLU A 340 -24.09 0.96 39.48
C GLU A 340 -25.60 1.13 39.65
N ASP A 341 -26.39 1.19 38.57
CA ASP A 341 -27.83 1.46 38.62
C ASP A 341 -28.72 0.22 38.83
N SER A 342 -28.12 -0.93 39.09
CA SER A 342 -28.84 -2.17 39.34
C SER A 342 -29.30 -2.25 40.80
N GLU A 343 -30.62 -2.19 41.03
CA GLU A 343 -31.27 -2.25 42.36
C GLU A 343 -31.13 -3.63 43.07
N GLY A 344 -30.14 -4.45 42.72
CA GLY A 344 -29.90 -5.80 43.21
C GLY A 344 -28.58 -5.97 43.98
N ALA A 345 -28.48 -7.05 44.77
CA ALA A 345 -27.32 -7.32 45.65
C ALA A 345 -26.04 -7.79 44.91
N GLU A 346 -26.11 -8.00 43.59
CA GLU A 346 -24.99 -8.17 42.67
C GLU A 346 -25.35 -7.32 41.44
N GLY A 347 -24.43 -6.47 40.98
CA GLY A 347 -24.76 -5.54 39.91
C GLY A 347 -24.89 -6.25 38.57
N GLU A 348 -25.74 -5.72 37.67
CA GLU A 348 -25.82 -6.25 36.31
C GLU A 348 -24.46 -6.09 35.61
N ARG A 349 -23.91 -7.21 35.12
CA ARG A 349 -22.67 -7.19 34.35
C ARG A 349 -22.99 -6.95 32.90
N ILE A 350 -22.35 -5.94 32.34
CA ILE A 350 -22.47 -5.55 30.95
C ILE A 350 -21.12 -5.62 30.26
N THR A 351 -21.16 -5.89 28.96
CA THR A 351 -19.97 -5.95 28.10
C THR A 351 -19.87 -4.70 27.22
N LEU A 352 -18.72 -4.02 27.31
CA LEU A 352 -18.40 -2.83 26.53
C LEU A 352 -17.37 -3.19 25.44
N GLY A 353 -17.77 -3.10 24.18
CA GLY A 353 -16.88 -3.21 23.02
C GLY A 353 -16.57 -1.84 22.40
N GLY A 354 -15.71 -1.81 21.40
CA GLY A 354 -15.39 -0.60 20.63
C GLY A 354 -16.18 -0.47 19.35
N GLU A 355 -15.68 0.37 18.44
CA GLU A 355 -16.27 0.52 17.12
C GLU A 355 -16.33 -0.82 16.37
N GLY A 356 -17.50 -1.14 15.80
CA GLY A 356 -17.74 -2.43 15.17
C GLY A 356 -18.06 -3.58 16.12
N ALA A 357 -18.32 -3.30 17.41
CA ALA A 357 -18.82 -4.27 18.38
C ALA A 357 -19.99 -5.10 17.81
N PHE A 358 -19.92 -6.42 18.02
CA PHE A 358 -20.86 -7.38 17.42
C PHE A 358 -21.21 -8.55 18.34
N VAL A 359 -20.39 -8.83 19.35
CA VAL A 359 -20.70 -9.81 20.41
C VAL A 359 -21.02 -9.15 21.74
N GLU A 360 -20.55 -7.93 21.93
CA GLU A 360 -20.73 -7.12 23.12
C GLU A 360 -22.12 -6.49 23.17
N GLU A 361 -22.61 -6.21 24.37
CA GLU A 361 -23.92 -5.59 24.57
C GLU A 361 -23.93 -4.12 24.13
N LEU A 362 -22.84 -3.40 24.42
CA LEU A 362 -22.72 -1.98 24.14
C LEU A 362 -21.47 -1.67 23.31
N GLN A 363 -21.64 -0.80 22.31
CA GLN A 363 -20.56 -0.16 21.58
C GLN A 363 -20.17 1.15 22.27
N THR A 364 -18.88 1.35 22.53
CA THR A 364 -18.33 2.58 23.12
C THR A 364 -17.63 3.44 22.07
N ARG A 365 -17.55 4.75 22.35
CA ARG A 365 -16.72 5.71 21.59
C ARG A 365 -15.71 6.47 22.45
N SER A 366 -15.91 6.46 23.76
CA SER A 366 -15.06 7.13 24.75
C SER A 366 -15.17 6.38 26.06
N ILE A 367 -14.04 6.05 26.67
CA ILE A 367 -13.93 5.29 27.91
C ILE A 367 -12.98 6.02 28.84
N ARG A 368 -13.47 6.39 30.02
CA ARG A 368 -12.66 6.97 31.08
C ARG A 368 -12.44 5.93 32.18
N LEU A 369 -11.17 5.66 32.47
CA LEU A 369 -10.77 4.87 33.63
C LEU A 369 -10.37 5.80 34.76
N SER A 370 -10.84 5.52 35.97
CA SER A 370 -10.47 6.23 37.20
C SER A 370 -10.23 5.24 38.34
N ALA A 371 -9.42 5.60 39.33
CA ALA A 371 -9.29 4.79 40.54
C ALA A 371 -10.67 4.69 41.21
N LEU A 372 -11.05 3.49 41.66
CA LEU A 372 -12.23 3.34 42.51
C LEU A 372 -11.93 4.05 43.84
N GLU A 373 -12.69 5.08 44.20
CA GLU A 373 -12.54 5.71 45.51
C GLU A 373 -12.85 4.65 46.58
N SER A 374 -11.89 4.38 47.47
CA SER A 374 -12.15 3.52 48.63
C SER A 374 -13.18 4.22 49.51
N ALA A 375 -14.38 3.65 49.60
CA ALA A 375 -15.48 4.14 50.43
C ALA A 375 -15.13 4.21 51.92
#